data_AF-A0A960G3K6-F1
#
_entry.id   AF-A0A960G3K6-F1
#
_cell.length_a   1.000
_cell.length_b   1.000
_cell.length_c   1.000
_cell.angle_alpha   90.00
_cell.angle_beta   90.00
_cell.angle_gamma   90.00
#
_symmetry.space_group_name_H-M   'P 1'
#
loop_
_entity.id
_entity.type
_entity.pdbx_description
1 polymer ?
#
loop_
_entity_poly.entity_id
_entity_poly.type
_entity_poly.pdbx_seq_one_letter_code
_entity_poly.pdbx_strand_id
1 'polypeptide(L)'
;MSVSGIEGIGFTPYVAPTVAPTSATSAAKAADGQAFGDLVVKGIDHLEGVQDKADALSVQAATGDLSAIHDYTIAATEAAVTTQLTVAMRNKAVEAFTEIMRMPI
;
A
#
# COMPACT_ATOMS: atom_id res chain seq x y z
N MET A 1 -62.29 -14.36 -21.49
CA MET A 1 -60.91 -14.43 -22.01
C MET A 1 -60.02 -13.68 -21.03
N SER A 2 -59.42 -14.42 -20.11
CA SER A 2 -58.55 -13.90 -19.05
C SER A 2 -57.15 -13.83 -19.62
N VAL A 3 -56.57 -12.65 -19.77
CA VAL A 3 -55.15 -12.52 -20.08
C VAL A 3 -54.42 -12.50 -18.74
N SER A 4 -53.72 -13.60 -18.46
CA SER A 4 -52.87 -13.76 -17.29
C SER A 4 -51.78 -12.69 -17.29
N GLY A 5 -51.62 -12.03 -16.15
CA GLY A 5 -50.50 -11.13 -15.90
C GLY A 5 -49.19 -11.90 -16.01
N ILE A 6 -48.22 -11.27 -16.68
CA ILE A 6 -46.82 -11.70 -16.72
C ILE A 6 -46.17 -11.51 -15.34
N GLU A 7 -46.57 -12.29 -14.36
CA GLU A 7 -45.86 -12.45 -13.09
C GLU A 7 -44.67 -13.38 -13.33
N GLY A 8 -43.64 -12.88 -14.03
CA GLY A 8 -42.58 -13.76 -14.55
C GLY A 8 -41.18 -13.16 -14.63
N ILE A 9 -40.98 -11.91 -14.23
CA ILE A 9 -39.63 -11.36 -14.05
C ILE A 9 -39.60 -10.55 -12.76
N GLY A 10 -39.12 -11.21 -11.70
CA GLY A 10 -38.90 -10.60 -10.40
C GLY A 10 -37.95 -9.41 -10.54
N PHE A 11 -38.49 -8.22 -10.38
CA PHE A 11 -37.70 -7.01 -10.21
C PHE A 11 -37.07 -7.09 -8.82
N THR A 12 -35.82 -7.57 -8.73
CA THR A 12 -35.01 -7.41 -7.51
C THR A 12 -34.37 -6.03 -7.56
N PRO A 13 -34.81 -5.06 -6.74
CA PRO A 13 -34.13 -3.77 -6.67
C PRO A 13 -32.69 -3.99 -6.21
N TYR A 14 -31.74 -3.38 -6.93
CA TYR A 14 -30.33 -3.40 -6.56
C TYR A 14 -30.16 -2.73 -5.20
N VAL A 15 -29.81 -3.53 -4.19
CA VAL A 15 -29.35 -3.06 -2.87
C VAL A 15 -27.84 -3.02 -2.88
N ALA A 16 -27.27 -1.83 -2.68
CA ALA A 16 -25.83 -1.66 -2.54
C ALA A 16 -25.34 -2.44 -1.31
N PRO A 17 -24.18 -3.11 -1.38
CA PRO A 17 -23.63 -3.82 -0.24
C PRO A 17 -23.26 -2.80 0.85
N THR A 18 -23.98 -2.87 1.97
CA THR A 18 -23.65 -2.08 3.16
C THR A 18 -22.58 -2.83 3.93
N VAL A 19 -21.39 -2.24 4.01
CA VAL A 19 -20.36 -2.70 4.95
C VAL A 19 -20.84 -2.39 6.36
N ALA A 20 -21.03 -3.43 7.17
CA ALA A 20 -21.31 -3.26 8.60
C ALA A 20 -20.14 -2.45 9.22
N PRO A 21 -20.41 -1.44 10.08
CA PRO A 21 -19.34 -0.81 10.82
C PRO A 21 -18.77 -1.88 11.75
N THR A 22 -17.61 -2.43 11.41
CA THR A 22 -16.78 -3.12 12.38
C THR A 22 -16.60 -2.14 13.52
N SER A 23 -17.16 -2.46 14.68
CA SER A 23 -16.81 -1.82 15.93
C SER A 23 -15.35 -2.16 16.20
N ALA A 24 -14.44 -1.37 15.59
CA ALA A 24 -13.06 -1.35 15.96
C ALA A 24 -12.99 -0.70 17.35
N THR A 25 -13.20 -1.51 18.39
CA THR A 25 -12.51 -1.25 19.65
C THR A 25 -11.03 -1.51 19.38
N SER A 26 -10.39 -0.56 18.68
CA SER A 26 -8.95 -0.42 18.71
C SER A 26 -8.64 0.05 20.12
N ALA A 27 -8.40 -0.92 21.00
CA ALA A 27 -7.52 -0.69 22.13
C ALA A 27 -6.31 0.03 21.55
N ALA A 28 -6.11 1.28 21.94
CA ALA A 28 -4.85 1.98 21.73
C ALA A 28 -3.81 1.19 22.54
N LYS A 29 -3.31 0.10 21.94
CA LYS A 29 -2.08 -0.55 22.33
C LYS A 29 -1.06 0.56 22.15
N ALA A 30 -0.57 1.10 23.26
CA ALA A 30 0.56 2.00 23.26
C ALA A 30 1.58 1.42 22.28
N ALA A 31 1.88 2.18 21.22
CA ALA A 31 2.83 1.77 20.21
C ALA A 31 4.16 1.60 20.93
N ASP A 32 4.44 0.37 21.32
CA ASP A 32 5.71 -0.06 21.87
C ASP A 32 6.75 0.30 20.81
N GLY A 33 7.86 0.94 21.19
CA GLY A 33 8.90 1.37 20.23
C GLY A 33 9.39 0.22 19.33
N GLN A 34 9.25 -1.02 19.82
CA GLN A 34 9.43 -2.27 19.09
C GLN A 34 8.60 -2.33 17.78
N ALA A 35 7.33 -1.93 17.82
CA ALA A 35 6.42 -2.00 16.68
C ALA A 35 6.82 -1.03 15.56
N PHE A 36 7.36 0.15 15.89
CA PHE A 36 7.90 1.06 14.89
C PHE A 36 9.19 0.51 14.27
N GLY A 37 10.09 -0.04 15.10
CA GLY A 37 11.30 -0.71 14.62
C GLY A 37 10.99 -1.85 13.64
N ASP A 38 10.04 -2.72 13.99
CA ASP A 38 9.57 -3.81 13.12
C ASP A 38 8.97 -3.30 11.79
N LEU A 39 8.25 -2.17 11.81
CA LEU A 39 7.71 -1.56 10.60
C LEU A 39 8.81 -0.97 9.71
N VAL A 40 9.84 -0.37 10.29
CA VAL A 40 10.99 0.17 9.55
C VAL A 40 11.79 -0.96 8.92
N VAL A 41 12.06 -2.04 9.65
CA VAL A 41 12.76 -3.22 9.11
C VAL A 41 11.99 -3.81 7.93
N LYS A 42 10.68 -4.03 8.08
CA LYS A 42 9.82 -4.49 6.97
C LYS A 42 9.79 -3.53 5.79
N GLY A 43 9.87 -2.23 6.04
CA GLY A 43 9.94 -1.22 4.98
C GLY A 43 11.25 -1.28 4.18
N ILE A 44 12.37 -1.59 4.84
CA ILE A 44 13.67 -1.80 4.18
C ILE A 44 13.64 -3.10 3.36
N ASP A 45 13.12 -4.20 3.91
CA ASP A 45 12.94 -5.45 3.16
C ASP A 45 12.05 -5.24 1.93
N HIS A 46 11.01 -4.41 2.06
CA HIS A 46 10.13 -4.07 0.95
C HIS A 46 10.85 -3.23 -0.12
N LEU A 47 11.68 -2.26 0.28
CA LEU A 47 12.49 -1.47 -0.65
C LEU A 47 13.42 -2.38 -1.48
N GLU A 48 14.07 -3.34 -0.83
CA GLU A 48 14.93 -4.33 -1.51
C GLU A 48 14.13 -5.12 -2.56
N GLY A 49 12.93 -5.60 -2.20
CA GLY A 49 12.05 -6.30 -3.14
C GLY A 49 11.56 -5.44 -4.31
N VAL A 50 11.32 -4.15 -4.10
CA VAL A 50 10.94 -3.21 -5.19
C VAL A 50 12.13 -2.93 -6.11
N GLN A 51 13.33 -2.80 -5.54
CA GLN A 51 14.58 -2.62 -6.28
C GLN A 51 14.88 -3.83 -7.18
N ASP A 52 14.83 -5.04 -6.62
CA ASP A 52 15.05 -6.30 -7.34
C ASP A 52 14.05 -6.49 -8.48
N LYS A 53 12.79 -6.12 -8.24
CA LYS A 53 11.74 -6.20 -9.25
C LYS A 53 11.98 -5.22 -10.40
N ALA A 54 12.43 -4.00 -10.09
CA ALA A 54 12.82 -3.03 -11.10
C ALA A 54 14.02 -3.52 -11.93
N ASP A 55 15.03 -4.13 -11.31
CA ASP A 55 16.19 -4.69 -12.00
C ASP A 55 15.82 -5.90 -12.89
N ALA A 56 14.97 -6.82 -12.39
CA ALA A 56 14.48 -7.95 -13.17
C ALA A 56 13.69 -7.50 -14.41
N LEU A 57 12.83 -6.48 -14.26
CA LEU A 57 12.08 -5.90 -15.37
C LEU A 57 12.97 -5.11 -16.33
N SER A 58 14.06 -4.49 -15.84
CA SER A 58 15.07 -3.83 -16.68
C SER A 58 15.80 -4.82 -17.58
N VAL A 59 16.17 -5.98 -17.05
CA VAL A 59 16.83 -7.06 -17.82
C VAL A 59 15.88 -7.65 -18.87
N GLN A 60 14.60 -7.85 -18.52
CA GLN A 60 13.56 -8.33 -19.46
C GLN A 60 13.22 -7.30 -20.54
N ALA A 61 13.20 -6.01 -20.20
CA ALA A 61 13.07 -4.92 -21.17
C ALA A 61 14.23 -4.91 -22.18
N ALA A 62 15.46 -5.14 -21.71
CA ALA A 62 16.66 -5.16 -22.55
C ALA A 62 16.77 -6.41 -23.45
N THR A 63 16.14 -7.53 -23.07
CA THR A 63 16.13 -8.78 -23.86
C THR A 63 15.05 -8.83 -24.94
N GLY A 64 14.17 -7.83 -24.99
CA GLY A 64 13.18 -7.66 -26.07
C GLY A 64 11.91 -8.51 -25.92
N ASP A 65 11.71 -9.18 -24.78
CA ASP A 65 10.53 -10.01 -24.45
C ASP A 65 9.52 -9.29 -23.55
N LEU A 66 9.58 -7.95 -23.47
CA LEU A 66 8.65 -7.20 -22.64
C LEU A 66 7.41 -6.85 -23.46
N SER A 67 6.40 -7.72 -23.39
CA SER A 67 5.05 -7.49 -23.94
C SER A 67 4.37 -6.22 -23.37
N ALA A 68 4.93 -5.58 -22.34
CA ALA A 68 4.42 -4.35 -21.75
C ALA A 68 5.56 -3.44 -21.21
N ILE A 69 6.10 -2.56 -22.06
CA ILE A 69 6.99 -1.43 -21.67
C ILE A 69 6.46 -0.62 -20.47
N HIS A 70 5.13 -0.62 -20.28
CA HIS A 70 4.48 0.07 -19.18
C HIS A 70 4.86 -0.49 -17.80
N ASP A 71 5.06 -1.80 -17.66
CA ASP A 71 5.40 -2.43 -16.38
C ASP A 71 6.77 -1.98 -15.87
N TYR A 72 7.73 -1.80 -16.78
CA TYR A 72 9.03 -1.20 -16.45
C TYR A 72 8.87 0.26 -15.97
N THR A 73 8.06 1.07 -16.66
CA THR A 73 7.86 2.48 -16.25
C THR A 73 7.17 2.61 -14.90
N ILE A 74 6.22 1.71 -14.58
CA ILE A 74 5.56 1.66 -13.27
C ILE A 74 6.58 1.26 -12.21
N ALA A 75 7.31 0.16 -12.42
CA ALA A 75 8.30 -0.33 -11.45
C ALA A 75 9.42 0.70 -11.19
N ALA A 76 9.92 1.37 -12.24
CA ALA A 76 10.92 2.42 -12.10
C ALA A 76 10.39 3.63 -11.30
N THR A 77 9.13 4.02 -11.53
CA THR A 77 8.49 5.11 -10.78
C THR A 77 8.24 4.71 -9.32
N GLU A 78 7.80 3.48 -9.08
CA GLU A 78 7.59 2.92 -7.74
C GLU A 78 8.91 2.88 -6.96
N ALA A 79 9.99 2.40 -7.57
CA ALA A 79 11.32 2.39 -6.95
C ALA A 79 11.81 3.81 -6.61
N ALA A 80 11.62 4.76 -7.52
CA ALA A 80 12.01 6.16 -7.30
C ALA A 80 11.23 6.80 -6.14
N VAL A 81 9.91 6.65 -6.12
CA VAL A 81 9.05 7.20 -5.06
C VAL A 81 9.32 6.53 -3.72
N THR A 82 9.50 5.22 -3.69
CA THR A 82 9.82 4.46 -2.47
C THR A 82 11.16 4.91 -1.89
N THR A 83 12.18 5.12 -2.74
CA THR A 83 13.49 5.64 -2.29
C THR A 83 13.37 7.03 -1.69
N GLN A 84 12.62 7.93 -2.33
CA GLN A 84 12.37 9.28 -1.81
C GLN A 84 11.65 9.24 -0.45
N LEU A 85 10.66 8.37 -0.31
CA LEU A 85 9.93 8.17 0.94
C LEU A 85 10.86 7.67 2.06
N THR A 86 11.73 6.70 1.77
CA THR A 86 12.71 6.17 2.73
C THR A 86 13.67 7.25 3.21
N VAL A 87 14.14 8.12 2.31
CA VAL A 87 14.98 9.27 2.69
C VAL A 87 14.22 10.24 3.59
N ALA A 88 12.95 10.54 3.27
CA ALA A 88 12.11 11.40 4.09
C ALA A 88 11.86 10.81 5.49
N MET A 89 11.58 9.50 5.60
CA MET A 89 11.44 8.82 6.90
C MET A 89 12.74 8.85 7.69
N ARG A 90 13.90 8.58 7.06
CA ARG A 90 15.21 8.66 7.70
C ARG A 90 15.45 10.04 8.30
N ASN A 91 15.22 11.09 7.51
CA ASN A 91 15.39 12.47 7.97
C ASN A 91 14.47 12.77 9.14
N LYS A 92 13.19 12.37 9.05
CA LYS A 92 12.22 12.60 10.12
C LYS A 92 12.56 11.85 11.41
N ALA A 93 13.10 10.64 11.31
CA ALA A 93 13.54 9.87 12.47
C ALA A 93 14.73 10.53 13.18
N VAL A 94 15.69 11.06 12.42
CA VAL A 94 16.84 11.79 12.98
C VAL A 94 16.41 13.11 13.62
N GLU A 95 15.49 13.85 12.99
CA GLU A 95 14.88 15.05 13.57
C GLU A 95 14.17 14.75 14.89
N ALA A 96 13.34 13.71 14.93
CA ALA A 96 12.61 13.32 16.14
C ALA A 96 13.56 12.94 17.29
N PHE A 97 14.63 12.19 17.00
CA PHE A 97 15.66 11.88 17.98
C PHE A 97 16.38 13.14 18.49
N THR A 98 16.73 14.05 17.57
CA THR A 98 17.37 15.32 17.91
C THR A 98 16.46 16.20 18.76
N GLU A 99 15.16 16.23 18.47
CA GLU A 99 14.15 16.99 19.23
C GLU A 99 14.01 16.45 20.66
N ILE A 100 13.94 15.12 20.83
CA ILE A 100 13.91 14.49 22.16
C ILE A 100 15.15 14.87 22.97
N MET A 101 16.33 14.90 22.35
CA MET A 101 17.58 15.29 23.00
C MET A 101 17.66 16.79 23.31
N ARG A 102 16.92 17.63 22.58
CA ARG A 102 16.85 19.09 22.78
C ARG A 102 15.78 19.51 23.78
N MET A 103 14.87 18.62 24.16
CA MET A 103 13.89 18.89 25.21
C MET A 103 14.66 19.09 26.52
N PRO A 104 14.72 20.31 27.09
CA PRO A 104 15.33 20.50 28.39
C PRO A 104 14.49 19.72 29.41
N ILE A 105 15.17 18.97 30.27
CA ILE A 105 14.57 18.45 31.50
C ILE A 105 14.03 19.59 32.38
#